data_AF-A0A3S1DPF7-F1
#
_entry.id   AF-A0A3S1DPF7-F1
#
_cell.length_a   1.000
_cell.length_b   1.000
_cell.length_c   1.000
_cell.angle_alpha   90.00
_cell.angle_beta   90.00
_cell.angle_gamma   90.00
#
_symmetry.space_group_name_H-M   'P 1'
#
loop_
_entity.id
_entity.type
_entity.pdbx_description
1 polymer ?
#
loop_
_entity_poly.entity_id
_entity_poly.type
_entity_poly.pdbx_seq_one_letter_code
_entity_poly.pdbx_strand_id
1 'polypeptide(L)'
;GLTYGGFGSAWENALIGTIIRHDGGDGKFETVTLGTSAYEALANGAVDFTLEVYTWEGIKAELDGKAQRAFRYADFGVPDQHTNFIGSSRAYLEKNKDTASAFIAATRRGYAFAVEHPQEAADMLIAANSDVLTNRPLIEASLKALVDGHYLQSPTGAIGTIAPAKMESIGDYLFKAGILRDGDGDPVGERPDFAAYYSNAYLADEK
;
A
#
# COMPACT_ATOMS: atom_id res chain seq x y z
N GLY A 1 -11.52 -22.85 11.56
CA GLY A 1 -10.50 -22.66 10.51
C GLY A 1 -9.27 -22.08 11.18
N LEU A 2 -8.34 -21.48 10.42
CA LEU A 2 -7.39 -20.53 11.02
C LEU A 2 -8.05 -19.14 11.09
N THR A 3 -7.58 -18.29 12.00
CA THR A 3 -8.12 -16.98 12.30
C THR A 3 -7.23 -15.87 11.72
N TYR A 4 -7.82 -15.06 10.84
CA TYR A 4 -7.27 -13.82 10.31
C TYR A 4 -7.59 -12.64 11.23
N GLY A 5 -6.58 -11.89 11.64
CA GLY A 5 -6.74 -10.59 12.30
C GLY A 5 -6.57 -9.45 11.30
N GLY A 6 -7.54 -8.55 11.18
CA GLY A 6 -7.43 -7.43 10.24
C GLY A 6 -8.35 -6.25 10.54
N PHE A 7 -8.70 -5.51 9.50
CA PHE A 7 -9.47 -4.26 9.54
C PHE A 7 -10.95 -4.46 9.17
N GLY A 8 -11.32 -5.67 8.73
CA GLY A 8 -12.71 -6.05 8.45
C GLY A 8 -13.24 -5.56 7.09
N SER A 9 -12.36 -5.15 6.19
CA SER A 9 -12.74 -4.69 4.85
C SER A 9 -13.11 -5.86 3.92
N ALA A 10 -13.99 -5.59 2.96
CA ALA A 10 -14.32 -6.54 1.90
C ALA A 10 -13.10 -6.89 1.03
N TRP A 11 -12.16 -5.94 0.91
CA TRP A 11 -10.86 -6.12 0.25
C TRP A 11 -10.03 -7.24 0.89
N GLU A 12 -9.84 -7.21 2.21
CA GLU A 12 -9.05 -8.23 2.92
C GLU A 12 -9.66 -9.62 2.74
N ASN A 13 -10.98 -9.74 2.82
CA ASN A 13 -11.65 -11.01 2.63
C ASN A 13 -11.46 -11.58 1.22
N ALA A 14 -11.56 -10.73 0.19
CA ALA A 14 -11.31 -11.12 -1.19
C ALA A 14 -9.86 -11.56 -1.39
N LEU A 15 -8.91 -10.73 -0.94
CA LEU A 15 -7.46 -10.95 -1.06
C LEU A 15 -7.04 -12.28 -0.43
N ILE A 16 -7.37 -12.48 0.85
CA ILE A 16 -6.94 -13.68 1.60
C ILE A 16 -7.61 -14.92 1.01
N GLY A 17 -8.89 -14.84 0.67
CA GLY A 17 -9.60 -15.93 0.02
C GLY A 17 -8.96 -16.32 -1.32
N THR A 18 -8.49 -15.35 -2.11
CA THR A 18 -7.79 -15.60 -3.37
C THR A 18 -6.46 -16.31 -3.14
N ILE A 19 -5.65 -15.84 -2.19
CA ILE A 19 -4.35 -16.47 -1.86
C ILE A 19 -4.54 -17.94 -1.50
N ILE A 20 -5.46 -18.23 -0.59
CA ILE A 20 -5.72 -19.60 -0.12
C ILE A 20 -6.21 -20.49 -1.27
N ARG A 21 -7.12 -19.99 -2.12
CA ARG A 21 -7.61 -20.77 -3.28
C ARG A 21 -6.53 -21.01 -4.32
N HIS A 22 -5.66 -20.04 -4.55
CA HIS A 22 -4.55 -20.16 -5.48
C HIS A 22 -3.59 -21.27 -5.06
N ASP A 23 -3.40 -21.48 -3.76
CA ASP A 23 -2.55 -22.54 -3.20
C ASP A 23 -3.31 -23.86 -2.91
N GLY A 24 -4.54 -24.01 -3.43
CA GLY A 24 -5.30 -25.26 -3.39
C GLY A 24 -6.25 -25.44 -2.20
N GLY A 25 -6.41 -24.43 -1.35
CA GLY A 25 -7.39 -24.43 -0.26
C GLY A 25 -8.79 -23.94 -0.67
N ASP A 26 -9.77 -24.05 0.23
CA ASP A 26 -11.17 -23.67 -0.04
C ASP A 26 -11.43 -22.15 0.03
N GLY A 27 -10.45 -21.34 0.44
CA GLY A 27 -10.60 -19.90 0.64
C GLY A 27 -11.41 -19.51 1.88
N LYS A 28 -11.54 -20.41 2.85
CA LYS A 28 -12.31 -20.22 4.09
C LYS A 28 -11.39 -20.01 5.29
N PHE A 29 -11.70 -19.01 6.10
CA PHE A 29 -11.00 -18.66 7.33
C PHE A 29 -11.95 -17.87 8.23
N GLU A 30 -11.59 -17.72 9.50
CA GLU A 30 -12.33 -16.90 10.46
C GLU A 30 -11.71 -15.51 10.50
N THR A 31 -12.52 -14.45 10.60
CA THR A 31 -12.02 -13.06 10.63
C THR A 31 -12.35 -12.42 11.96
N VAL A 32 -11.35 -11.78 12.57
CA VAL A 32 -11.53 -10.87 13.71
C VAL A 32 -11.04 -9.47 13.34
N THR A 33 -11.86 -8.46 13.62
CA THR A 33 -11.52 -7.05 13.36
C THR A 33 -10.77 -6.48 14.56
N LEU A 34 -9.47 -6.25 14.39
CA LEU A 34 -8.56 -5.78 15.43
C LEU A 34 -7.89 -4.44 15.08
N GLY A 35 -7.99 -3.99 13.83
CA GLY A 35 -7.23 -2.83 13.36
C GLY A 35 -5.72 -3.06 13.52
N THR A 36 -4.98 -2.06 13.97
CA THR A 36 -3.53 -2.16 14.18
C THR A 36 -3.14 -3.13 15.29
N SER A 37 -4.06 -3.50 16.19
CA SER A 37 -3.80 -4.53 17.22
C SER A 37 -3.64 -5.93 16.62
N ALA A 38 -3.93 -6.13 15.34
CA ALA A 38 -3.72 -7.40 14.65
C ALA A 38 -2.24 -7.85 14.67
N TYR A 39 -1.28 -6.91 14.65
CA TYR A 39 0.14 -7.23 14.66
C TYR A 39 0.61 -7.79 16.02
N GLU A 40 0.15 -7.19 17.11
CA GLU A 40 0.41 -7.71 18.46
C GLU A 40 -0.30 -9.05 18.68
N ALA A 41 -1.53 -9.18 18.20
CA ALA A 41 -2.28 -10.42 18.23
C ALA A 41 -1.58 -11.55 17.45
N LEU A 42 -0.96 -11.24 16.31
CA LEU A 42 -0.13 -12.21 15.59
C LEU A 42 1.12 -12.56 16.41
N ALA A 43 1.80 -11.55 16.96
CA ALA A 43 3.04 -11.74 17.73
C ALA A 43 2.84 -12.56 19.01
N ASN A 44 1.65 -12.52 19.62
CA ASN A 44 1.30 -13.29 20.82
C ASN A 44 0.50 -14.57 20.54
N GLY A 45 0.17 -14.85 19.27
CA GLY A 45 -0.54 -16.07 18.84
C GLY A 45 -2.05 -16.06 19.04
N ALA A 46 -2.67 -14.89 19.27
CA ALA A 46 -4.13 -14.74 19.34
C ALA A 46 -4.82 -14.79 17.95
N VAL A 47 -4.08 -14.56 16.87
CA VAL A 47 -4.50 -14.80 15.48
C VAL A 47 -3.40 -15.56 14.75
N ASP A 48 -3.77 -16.31 13.71
CA ASP A 48 -2.84 -17.16 12.97
C ASP A 48 -2.09 -16.39 11.87
N PHE A 49 -2.72 -15.38 11.28
CA PHE A 49 -2.14 -14.55 10.24
C PHE A 49 -2.83 -13.18 10.13
N THR A 50 -2.17 -12.21 9.50
CA THR A 50 -2.66 -10.84 9.28
C THR A 50 -2.16 -10.31 7.93
N LEU A 51 -2.72 -9.17 7.49
CA LEU A 51 -2.23 -8.43 6.33
C LEU A 51 -1.36 -7.28 6.85
N GLU A 52 -0.07 -7.34 6.55
CA GLU A 52 0.91 -6.36 7.04
C GLU A 52 1.34 -5.34 6.00
N VAL A 53 1.88 -4.22 6.50
CA VAL A 53 2.76 -3.33 5.73
C VAL A 53 4.19 -3.79 5.94
N TYR A 54 4.69 -4.65 5.05
CA TYR A 54 6.02 -5.27 5.18
C TYR A 54 7.13 -4.27 5.51
N THR A 55 7.16 -3.13 4.82
CA THR A 55 8.22 -2.12 5.00
C THR A 55 8.25 -1.48 6.39
N TRP A 56 7.24 -1.73 7.22
CA TRP A 56 7.19 -1.26 8.60
C TRP A 56 7.10 -2.41 9.59
N GLU A 57 6.00 -3.17 9.57
CA GLU A 57 5.75 -4.24 10.54
C GLU A 57 6.63 -5.46 10.28
N GLY A 58 6.83 -5.82 9.00
CA GLY A 58 7.73 -6.91 8.62
C GLY A 58 9.18 -6.60 8.99
N ILE A 59 9.66 -5.39 8.66
CA ILE A 59 11.01 -4.92 9.06
C ILE A 59 11.15 -4.89 10.58
N LYS A 60 10.13 -4.43 11.31
CA LYS A 60 10.14 -4.45 12.77
C LYS A 60 10.25 -5.89 13.31
N ALA A 61 9.47 -6.82 12.76
CA ALA A 61 9.50 -8.22 13.16
C ALA A 61 10.87 -8.87 12.92
N GLU A 62 11.52 -8.55 11.79
CA GLU A 62 12.89 -9.00 11.49
C GLU A 62 13.90 -8.45 12.50
N LEU A 63 13.84 -7.14 12.80
CA LEU A 63 14.71 -6.50 13.80
C LEU A 63 14.52 -7.08 15.21
N ASP A 64 13.28 -7.39 15.57
CA ASP A 64 12.92 -8.01 16.86
C ASP A 64 13.20 -9.53 16.89
N GLY A 65 13.67 -10.12 15.78
CA GLY A 65 13.97 -11.55 15.68
C GLY A 65 12.74 -12.45 15.79
N LYS A 66 11.55 -11.96 15.39
CA LYS A 66 10.32 -12.74 15.41
C LYS A 66 10.36 -13.80 14.30
N ALA A 67 10.03 -15.04 14.66
CA ALA A 67 9.89 -16.12 13.69
C ALA A 67 8.56 -15.98 12.93
N GLN A 68 8.53 -15.07 11.95
CA GLN A 68 7.38 -14.83 11.10
C GLN A 68 7.71 -15.15 9.65
N ARG A 69 6.67 -15.44 8.86
CA ARG A 69 6.76 -15.67 7.43
C ARG A 69 5.77 -14.76 6.73
N ALA A 70 6.24 -14.06 5.70
CA ALA A 70 5.40 -13.24 4.84
C ALA A 70 5.17 -13.93 3.49
N PHE A 71 4.00 -13.69 2.92
CA PHE A 71 3.66 -14.09 1.56
C PHE A 71 3.28 -12.83 0.78
N ARG A 72 3.93 -12.60 -0.36
CA ARG A 72 3.51 -11.52 -1.26
C ARG A 72 2.26 -11.98 -1.99
N TYR A 73 1.12 -11.36 -1.73
CA TYR A 73 -0.16 -11.74 -2.35
C TYR A 73 -0.13 -11.75 -3.89
N ALA A 74 0.75 -10.96 -4.51
CA ALA A 74 0.95 -10.94 -5.96
C ALA A 74 1.43 -12.28 -6.53
N ASP A 75 2.11 -13.09 -5.73
CA ASP A 75 2.61 -14.42 -6.10
C ASP A 75 1.51 -15.49 -5.98
N PHE A 76 0.34 -15.13 -5.45
CA PHE A 76 -0.76 -16.04 -5.11
C PHE A 76 -2.10 -15.57 -5.70
N GLY A 77 -2.09 -15.08 -6.95
CA GLY A 77 -3.29 -14.83 -7.74
C GLY A 77 -4.01 -13.50 -7.47
N VAL A 78 -3.52 -12.67 -6.55
CA VAL A 78 -3.97 -11.28 -6.42
C VAL A 78 -3.13 -10.42 -7.38
N PRO A 79 -3.70 -9.48 -8.16
CA PRO A 79 -2.88 -8.64 -9.02
C PRO A 79 -1.90 -7.77 -8.23
N ASP A 80 -0.70 -7.57 -8.79
CA ASP A 80 0.22 -6.57 -8.27
C ASP A 80 -0.39 -5.17 -8.43
N GLN A 81 -0.30 -4.35 -7.39
CA GLN A 81 -0.96 -3.06 -7.32
C GLN A 81 -0.02 -1.94 -6.85
N HIS A 82 -0.46 -0.70 -7.02
CA HIS A 82 0.10 0.41 -6.24
C HIS A 82 -0.50 0.36 -4.83
N THR A 83 0.35 0.40 -3.82
CA THR A 83 -0.08 0.24 -2.42
C THR A 83 -0.50 1.55 -1.77
N ASN A 84 -0.07 2.69 -2.31
CA ASN A 84 -0.39 4.03 -1.80
C ASN A 84 -0.59 5.01 -2.95
N PHE A 85 -1.43 6.02 -2.70
CA PHE A 85 -1.71 7.11 -3.63
C PHE A 85 -1.75 8.46 -2.91
N ILE A 86 -1.44 9.52 -3.64
CA ILE A 86 -1.80 10.88 -3.25
C ILE A 86 -3.17 11.18 -3.86
N GLY A 87 -4.18 11.37 -3.01
CA GLY A 87 -5.55 11.62 -3.42
C GLY A 87 -5.92 13.11 -3.42
N SER A 88 -6.77 13.53 -4.37
CA SER A 88 -7.41 14.84 -4.39
C SER A 88 -8.78 14.73 -5.07
N SER A 89 -9.69 15.68 -4.81
CA SER A 89 -10.95 15.77 -5.55
C SER A 89 -10.73 16.30 -6.96
N ARG A 90 -11.54 15.83 -7.93
CA ARG A 90 -11.55 16.33 -9.31
C ARG A 90 -11.81 17.85 -9.35
N ALA A 91 -12.77 18.32 -8.55
CA ALA A 91 -13.12 19.74 -8.48
C ALA A 91 -11.95 20.64 -8.03
N TYR A 92 -11.09 20.16 -7.11
CA TYR A 92 -9.89 20.90 -6.72
C TYR A 92 -8.86 20.90 -7.84
N LEU A 93 -8.59 19.73 -8.43
CA LEU A 93 -7.59 19.54 -9.48
C LEU A 93 -7.89 20.33 -10.75
N GLU A 94 -9.17 20.48 -11.12
CA GLU A 94 -9.59 21.28 -12.28
C GLU A 94 -9.37 22.78 -12.06
N LYS A 95 -9.61 23.26 -10.84
CA LYS A 95 -9.48 24.68 -10.47
C LYS A 95 -8.05 25.11 -10.15
N ASN A 96 -7.20 24.19 -9.70
CA ASN A 96 -5.88 24.49 -9.15
C ASN A 96 -4.76 23.71 -9.85
N LYS A 97 -4.80 23.62 -11.18
CA LYS A 97 -3.88 22.77 -11.95
C LYS A 97 -2.40 23.09 -11.69
N ASP A 98 -2.04 24.37 -11.71
CA ASP A 98 -0.64 24.78 -11.52
C ASP A 98 -0.15 24.48 -10.10
N THR A 99 -0.99 24.73 -9.08
CA THR A 99 -0.69 24.39 -7.69
C THR A 99 -0.52 22.87 -7.51
N ALA A 100 -1.41 22.07 -8.10
CA ALA A 100 -1.32 20.61 -8.04
C ALA A 100 -0.03 20.09 -8.70
N SER A 101 0.30 20.59 -9.90
CA SER A 101 1.55 20.22 -10.58
C SER A 101 2.79 20.65 -9.78
N ALA A 102 2.79 21.86 -9.20
CA ALA A 102 3.89 22.34 -8.36
C ALA A 102 4.07 21.48 -7.09
N PHE A 103 2.97 21.09 -6.44
CA PHE A 103 2.97 20.20 -5.28
C PHE A 103 3.56 18.83 -5.64
N ILE A 104 3.11 18.23 -6.74
CA ILE A 104 3.61 16.94 -7.21
C ILE A 104 5.09 17.04 -7.58
N ALA A 105 5.52 18.09 -8.28
CA ALA A 105 6.93 18.30 -8.61
C ALA A 105 7.82 18.42 -7.36
N ALA A 106 7.39 19.20 -6.36
CA ALA A 106 8.11 19.29 -5.08
C ALA A 106 8.15 17.95 -4.34
N THR A 107 7.03 17.22 -4.32
CA THR A 107 6.92 15.91 -3.69
C THR A 107 7.85 14.89 -4.36
N ARG A 108 7.91 14.85 -5.70
CA ARG A 108 8.82 13.98 -6.46
C ARG A 108 10.29 14.26 -6.13
N ARG A 109 10.69 15.54 -6.03
CA ARG A 109 12.03 15.91 -5.58
C ARG A 109 12.34 15.42 -4.16
N GLY A 110 11.36 15.48 -3.24
CA GLY A 110 11.51 14.94 -1.89
C GLY A 110 11.73 13.43 -1.86
N TYR A 111 10.97 12.67 -2.65
CA TYR A 111 11.18 11.23 -2.80
C TYR A 111 12.52 10.89 -3.47
N ALA A 112 12.93 11.64 -4.51
CA ALA A 112 14.24 11.47 -5.13
C ALA A 112 15.37 11.71 -4.12
N PHE A 113 15.27 12.79 -3.35
CA PHE A 113 16.19 13.08 -2.27
C PHE A 113 16.24 11.95 -1.22
N ALA A 114 15.10 11.38 -0.83
CA ALA A 114 15.07 10.26 0.12
C ALA A 114 15.73 8.98 -0.43
N VAL A 115 15.68 8.77 -1.74
CA VAL A 115 16.38 7.66 -2.41
C VAL A 115 17.89 7.90 -2.47
N GLU A 116 18.31 9.11 -2.81
CA GLU A 116 19.72 9.50 -2.97
C GLU A 116 20.45 9.72 -1.64
N HIS A 117 19.73 10.22 -0.63
CA HIS A 117 20.25 10.62 0.68
C HIS A 117 19.42 10.01 1.83
N PRO A 118 19.33 8.66 1.93
CA PRO A 118 18.39 8.01 2.86
C PRO A 118 18.67 8.34 4.34
N GLN A 119 19.93 8.50 4.74
CA GLN A 119 20.26 8.86 6.12
C GLN A 119 19.76 10.26 6.48
N GLU A 120 20.03 11.26 5.63
CA GLU A 120 19.54 12.63 5.85
C GLU A 120 18.02 12.69 5.81
N ALA A 121 17.36 11.95 4.92
CA ALA A 121 15.91 11.87 4.88
C ALA A 121 15.32 11.25 6.16
N ALA A 122 15.92 10.18 6.70
CA ALA A 122 15.53 9.63 7.99
C ALA A 122 15.72 10.62 9.15
N ASP A 123 16.83 11.37 9.15
CA ASP A 123 17.08 12.42 10.15
C ASP A 123 16.03 13.52 10.09
N MET A 124 15.68 14.00 8.89
CA MET A 124 14.61 14.99 8.70
C MET A 124 13.27 14.48 9.20
N LEU A 125 12.92 13.22 8.88
CA LEU A 125 11.68 12.59 9.32
C LEU A 125 11.59 12.48 10.85
N ILE A 126 12.67 12.03 11.50
CA ILE A 126 12.75 11.91 12.96
C ILE A 126 12.68 13.28 13.62
N ALA A 127 13.43 14.27 13.12
CA ALA A 127 13.44 15.61 13.68
C ALA A 127 12.06 16.27 13.62
N ALA A 128 11.32 16.07 12.52
CA ALA A 128 9.98 16.63 12.35
C ALA A 128 8.91 15.94 13.22
N ASN A 129 9.15 14.72 13.71
CA ASN A 129 8.17 13.89 14.42
C ASN A 129 8.76 13.25 15.69
N SER A 130 9.62 14.00 16.38
CA SER A 130 10.46 13.49 17.48
C SER A 130 9.69 12.93 18.68
N ASP A 131 8.41 13.24 18.79
CA ASP A 131 7.49 12.77 19.83
C ASP A 131 6.92 11.37 19.54
N VAL A 132 6.82 10.99 18.26
CA VAL A 132 6.16 9.72 17.85
C VAL A 132 7.12 8.75 17.13
N LEU A 133 8.14 9.25 16.43
CA LEU A 133 9.10 8.44 15.68
C LEU A 133 10.40 8.24 16.46
N THR A 134 10.32 7.52 17.57
CA THR A 134 11.43 7.34 18.53
C THR A 134 12.36 6.16 18.23
N ASN A 135 11.93 5.20 17.40
CA ASN A 135 12.73 4.03 17.04
C ASN A 135 13.54 4.28 15.75
N ARG A 136 14.68 4.94 15.90
CA ARG A 136 15.59 5.25 14.78
C ARG A 136 16.01 4.02 13.96
N PRO A 137 16.47 2.90 14.56
CA PRO A 137 16.85 1.71 13.78
C PRO A 137 15.73 1.19 12.87
N LEU A 138 14.47 1.19 13.34
CA LEU A 138 13.32 0.80 12.52
C LEU A 138 13.12 1.76 11.34
N ILE A 139 13.20 3.07 11.57
CA ILE A 139 12.99 4.09 10.53
C ILE A 139 14.03 3.96 9.43
N GLU A 140 15.31 3.80 9.80
CA GLU A 140 16.41 3.63 8.86
C GLU A 140 16.28 2.33 8.07
N ALA A 141 15.93 1.21 8.73
CA ALA A 141 15.72 -0.08 8.07
C ALA A 141 14.49 -0.06 7.13
N SER A 142 13.39 0.57 7.56
CA SER A 142 12.19 0.78 6.75
C SER A 142 12.50 1.58 5.49
N LEU A 143 13.20 2.71 5.61
CA LEU A 143 13.57 3.53 4.46
C LEU A 143 14.49 2.78 3.51
N LYS A 144 15.46 2.02 4.05
CA LYS A 144 16.31 1.15 3.23
C LYS A 144 15.48 0.12 2.44
N ALA A 145 14.51 -0.53 3.08
CA ALA A 145 13.64 -1.50 2.42
C ALA A 145 12.76 -0.85 1.33
N LEU A 146 12.27 0.37 1.57
CA LEU A 146 11.52 1.16 0.58
C LEU A 146 12.37 1.50 -0.65
N VAL A 147 13.63 1.85 -0.45
CA VAL A 147 14.58 2.16 -1.53
C VAL A 147 14.97 0.90 -2.31
N ASP A 148 15.48 -0.13 -1.62
CA ASP A 148 15.94 -1.38 -2.22
C ASP A 148 14.81 -2.13 -2.96
N GLY A 149 13.60 -2.07 -2.41
CA GLY A 149 12.41 -2.70 -2.98
C GLY A 149 11.77 -1.89 -4.12
N HIS A 150 12.36 -0.77 -4.52
CA HIS A 150 11.83 0.13 -5.57
C HIS A 150 10.40 0.63 -5.31
N TYR A 151 10.05 0.84 -4.03
CA TYR A 151 8.75 1.37 -3.64
C TYR A 151 8.64 2.89 -3.86
N LEU A 152 9.76 3.62 -3.73
CA LEU A 152 9.79 5.08 -3.91
C LEU A 152 10.14 5.49 -5.35
N GLN A 153 11.05 4.74 -5.98
CA GLN A 153 11.52 4.98 -7.34
C GLN A 153 11.63 3.64 -8.08
N SER A 154 11.04 3.59 -9.28
CA SER A 154 11.11 2.39 -10.12
C SER A 154 12.54 2.10 -10.58
N PRO A 155 12.85 0.88 -11.05
CA PRO A 155 14.16 0.56 -11.63
C PRO A 155 14.53 1.43 -12.84
N THR A 156 13.55 2.06 -13.50
CA THR A 156 13.76 3.00 -14.61
C THR A 156 13.84 4.46 -14.16
N GLY A 157 13.92 4.73 -12.86
CA GLY A 157 14.01 6.07 -12.28
C GLY A 157 12.68 6.80 -12.11
N ALA A 158 11.54 6.18 -12.43
CA ALA A 158 10.25 6.86 -12.34
C ALA A 158 9.78 6.97 -10.89
N ILE A 159 9.30 8.16 -10.50
CA ILE A 159 8.75 8.45 -9.17
C ILE A 159 7.33 8.98 -9.34
N GLY A 160 6.35 8.29 -8.75
CA GLY A 160 4.94 8.72 -8.70
C GLY A 160 4.11 8.42 -9.94
N THR A 161 4.67 7.81 -11.00
CA THR A 161 3.89 7.43 -12.19
C THR A 161 2.91 6.31 -11.87
N ILE A 162 1.63 6.58 -12.05
CA ILE A 162 0.57 5.57 -11.90
C ILE A 162 0.53 4.72 -13.17
N ALA A 163 0.95 3.47 -13.04
CA ALA A 163 0.91 2.48 -14.13
C ALA A 163 -0.55 2.08 -14.48
N PRO A 164 -1.03 2.35 -15.71
CA PRO A 164 -2.39 2.02 -16.14
C PRO A 164 -2.72 0.53 -15.99
N ALA A 165 -1.80 -0.35 -16.37
CA ALA A 165 -2.02 -1.80 -16.32
C ALA A 165 -2.28 -2.30 -14.88
N LYS A 166 -1.62 -1.70 -13.87
CA LYS A 166 -1.88 -2.04 -12.46
C LYS A 166 -3.27 -1.57 -12.02
N MET A 167 -3.67 -0.37 -12.44
CA MET A 167 -5.00 0.19 -12.15
C MET A 167 -6.13 -0.65 -12.77
N GLU A 168 -5.98 -1.05 -14.03
CA GLU A 168 -6.94 -1.92 -14.70
C GLU A 168 -7.01 -3.30 -14.04
N SER A 169 -5.86 -3.91 -13.75
CA SER A 169 -5.80 -5.26 -13.17
C SER A 169 -6.41 -5.31 -11.77
N ILE A 170 -6.08 -4.35 -10.91
CA ILE A 170 -6.66 -4.31 -9.56
C ILE A 170 -8.15 -3.94 -9.63
N GLY A 171 -8.55 -2.98 -10.47
CA GLY A 171 -9.95 -2.62 -10.66
C GLY A 171 -10.80 -3.81 -11.12
N ASP A 172 -10.32 -4.55 -12.12
CA ASP A 172 -10.97 -5.77 -12.61
C ASP A 172 -11.10 -6.83 -11.52
N TYR A 173 -10.07 -7.01 -10.71
CA TYR A 173 -10.09 -7.94 -9.60
C TYR A 173 -11.13 -7.54 -8.55
N LEU A 174 -11.17 -6.28 -8.14
CA LEU A 174 -12.16 -5.75 -7.18
C LEU A 174 -13.60 -5.87 -7.72
N PHE A 175 -13.79 -5.59 -9.01
CA PHE A 175 -15.08 -5.72 -9.67
C PHE A 175 -15.55 -7.18 -9.71
N LYS A 176 -14.69 -8.11 -10.15
CA LYS A 176 -14.99 -9.55 -10.20
C LYS A 176 -15.23 -10.15 -8.81
N ALA A 177 -14.56 -9.63 -7.79
CA ALA A 177 -14.80 -10.00 -6.39
C ALA A 177 -16.14 -9.46 -5.85
N GLY A 178 -16.83 -8.57 -6.58
CA GLY A 178 -18.13 -8.03 -6.19
C GLY A 178 -18.06 -7.08 -4.99
N ILE A 179 -16.91 -6.44 -4.76
CA ILE A 179 -16.67 -5.58 -3.58
C ILE A 179 -16.67 -4.08 -3.88
N LEU A 180 -16.76 -3.69 -5.16
CA LEU A 180 -16.96 -2.29 -5.53
C LEU A 180 -18.36 -1.82 -5.15
N ARG A 181 -18.45 -0.60 -4.61
CA ARG A 181 -19.69 0.07 -4.21
C ARG A 181 -19.79 1.43 -4.88
N ASP A 182 -20.99 1.84 -5.25
CA ASP A 182 -21.26 3.18 -5.76
C ASP A 182 -21.43 4.21 -4.62
N GLY A 183 -21.87 5.42 -4.96
CA GLY A 183 -22.06 6.51 -3.98
C GLY A 183 -23.18 6.27 -2.98
N ASP A 184 -24.11 5.37 -3.29
CA ASP A 184 -25.24 4.99 -2.43
C ASP A 184 -24.91 3.74 -1.59
N GLY A 185 -23.77 3.11 -1.85
CA GLY A 185 -23.32 1.92 -1.16
C GLY A 185 -23.81 0.62 -1.79
N ASP A 186 -24.39 0.69 -2.99
CA ASP A 186 -24.87 -0.48 -3.72
C ASP A 186 -23.74 -1.15 -4.52
N PRO A 187 -23.78 -2.49 -4.73
CA PRO A 187 -22.80 -3.16 -5.57
C PRO A 187 -22.80 -2.61 -7.00
N VAL A 188 -21.61 -2.27 -7.49
CA VAL A 188 -21.44 -1.80 -8.87
C VAL A 188 -21.79 -2.93 -9.85
N GLY A 189 -22.80 -2.71 -10.69
CA GLY A 189 -23.32 -3.71 -11.64
C GLY A 189 -22.58 -3.76 -12.99
N GLU A 190 -21.90 -2.68 -13.36
CA GLU A 190 -21.15 -2.58 -14.62
C GLU A 190 -19.69 -2.23 -14.35
N ARG A 191 -18.78 -2.82 -15.12
CA ARG A 191 -17.35 -2.59 -14.97
C ARG A 191 -17.04 -1.10 -15.20
N PRO A 192 -16.46 -0.39 -14.21
CA PRO A 192 -16.07 1.01 -14.39
C PRO A 192 -14.97 1.18 -15.45
N ASP A 193 -14.88 2.40 -15.99
CA ASP A 193 -13.67 2.88 -16.66
C ASP A 193 -12.65 3.31 -15.61
N PHE A 194 -11.72 2.41 -15.24
CA PHE A 194 -10.74 2.67 -14.20
C PHE A 194 -9.74 3.78 -14.59
N ALA A 195 -9.56 4.06 -15.89
CA ALA A 195 -8.74 5.18 -16.35
C ALA A 195 -9.27 6.54 -15.89
N ALA A 196 -10.56 6.66 -15.56
CA ALA A 196 -11.16 7.90 -15.08
C ALA A 196 -10.89 8.20 -13.59
N TYR A 197 -10.29 7.26 -12.84
CA TYR A 197 -10.09 7.34 -11.39
C TYR A 197 -8.68 7.77 -10.96
N TYR A 198 -7.76 7.95 -11.90
CA TYR A 198 -6.42 8.47 -11.63
C TYR A 198 -5.97 9.43 -12.73
N SER A 199 -4.88 10.17 -12.50
CA SER A 199 -4.29 11.02 -13.52
C SER A 199 -2.79 11.17 -13.33
N ASN A 200 -2.06 11.01 -14.44
CA ASN A 200 -0.62 11.32 -14.54
C ASN A 200 -0.37 12.74 -15.09
N ALA A 201 -1.43 13.51 -15.39
CA ALA A 201 -1.29 14.82 -16.06
C ALA A 201 -0.54 15.87 -15.23
N TYR A 202 -0.46 15.66 -13.91
CA TYR A 202 0.19 16.58 -12.97
C TYR A 202 1.66 16.24 -12.71
N LEU A 203 2.20 15.19 -13.36
CA LEU A 203 3.58 14.76 -13.16
C LEU A 203 4.62 15.63 -13.86
N ALA A 204 4.20 16.45 -14.85
CA ALA A 204 4.98 17.35 -15.71
C ALA A 204 6.48 17.03 -15.89
N ASP A 205 6.87 16.75 -17.14
CA ASP A 205 8.24 16.48 -17.56
C ASP A 205 9.20 17.57 -17.03
N GLU A 206 10.32 17.12 -16.46
CA GLU A 206 11.43 18.00 -16.09
C GLU A 206 11.84 18.77 -17.35
N LYS A 207 11.54 20.07 -17.39
CA LYS A 207 12.08 20.98 -18.40
C LYS A 207 13.53 21.32 -18.07
#